data_AF-A0A538GPG1-F1
#
_entry.id   AF-A0A538GPG1-F1
#
_cell.length_a   1.000
_cell.length_b   1.000
_cell.length_c   1.000
_cell.angle_alpha   90.00
_cell.angle_beta   90.00
_cell.angle_gamma   90.00
#
_symmetry.space_group_name_H-M   'P 1'
#
loop_
_entity.id
_entity.type
_entity.pdbx_description
1 polymer ?
#
loop_
_entity_poly.entity_id
_entity_poly.type
_entity_poly.pdbx_seq_one_letter_code
_entity_poly.pdbx_strand_id
1 'polypeptide(L)'
;MRRYGLYDASRGLTLALAAALAGLGLWGATQVGMQTTGRFWLSMLIVAGAGLVIALAAHVGTWTKGLRLRVSPGTFVLAFLPVLVVSGWILIATQPGTGWEEGRLHSWSNSIGIFGVVHSIGLWHGVLAFGVGLMLGLSLDGVPAPEAEAAPAYERGVPAADEPVAAEGRYAARREPATPTEQSAGTQTRTRTPSR
;
A
#
# COMPACT_ATOMS: atom_id res chain seq x y z
N MET A 1 18.44 -18.08 -22.50
CA MET A 1 17.83 -18.86 -21.39
C MET A 1 18.49 -18.67 -20.01
N ARG A 2 19.49 -17.80 -19.80
CA ARG A 2 20.22 -17.69 -18.50
C ARG A 2 19.64 -16.74 -17.43
N ARG A 3 18.63 -15.92 -17.74
CA ARG A 3 18.13 -14.90 -16.79
C ARG A 3 17.17 -15.41 -15.71
N TYR A 4 16.60 -16.60 -15.87
CA TYR A 4 15.69 -17.18 -14.87
C TYR A 4 16.43 -17.84 -13.70
N GLY A 5 17.58 -18.48 -13.93
CA GLY A 5 18.31 -19.22 -12.89
C GLY A 5 18.78 -18.37 -11.71
N LEU A 6 19.24 -17.13 -11.93
CA LEU A 6 19.65 -16.24 -10.83
C LEU A 6 18.45 -15.74 -10.01
N TYR A 7 17.32 -15.47 -10.68
CA TYR A 7 16.08 -15.08 -10.02
C TYR A 7 15.53 -16.22 -9.16
N ASP A 8 15.48 -17.44 -9.71
CA ASP A 8 15.04 -18.63 -8.99
C ASP A 8 15.96 -18.95 -7.80
N ALA A 9 17.27 -18.78 -7.95
CA ALA A 9 18.23 -18.94 -6.85
C ALA A 9 18.02 -17.90 -5.75
N SER A 10 17.84 -16.62 -6.10
CA SER A 10 17.61 -15.55 -5.11
C SER A 10 16.30 -15.76 -4.35
N ARG A 11 15.23 -16.14 -5.05
CA ARG A 11 13.92 -16.46 -4.48
C ARG A 11 14.00 -17.68 -3.55
N GLY A 12 14.71 -18.72 -3.99
CA GLY A 12 14.98 -19.91 -3.19
C GLY A 12 15.75 -19.58 -1.91
N LEU A 13 16.77 -18.74 -1.99
CA LEU A 13 17.54 -18.28 -0.83
C LEU A 13 16.68 -17.46 0.14
N THR A 14 15.84 -16.55 -0.36
CA THR A 14 14.92 -15.77 0.50
C THR A 14 13.95 -16.67 1.24
N LEU A 15 13.37 -17.66 0.56
CA LEU A 15 12.49 -18.65 1.19
C LEU A 15 13.24 -19.52 2.20
N ALA A 16 14.46 -19.95 1.89
CA ALA A 16 15.29 -20.72 2.81
C ALA A 16 15.64 -19.93 4.08
N LEU A 17 16.01 -18.65 3.93
CA LEU A 17 16.27 -17.76 5.06
C LEU A 17 15.02 -17.55 5.91
N ALA A 18 13.87 -17.32 5.27
CA ALA A 18 12.59 -17.18 5.97
C ALA A 18 12.21 -18.46 6.71
N ALA A 19 12.44 -19.63 6.11
CA ALA A 19 12.24 -20.92 6.76
C ALA A 19 13.16 -21.11 7.97
N ALA A 20 14.42 -20.70 7.87
CA ALA A 20 15.35 -20.73 8.99
C ALA A 20 14.91 -19.80 10.13
N LEU A 21 14.49 -18.56 9.80
CA LEU A 21 13.96 -17.60 10.78
C LEU A 21 12.66 -18.08 11.43
N ALA A 22 11.75 -18.67 10.65
CA ALA A 22 10.54 -19.28 11.15
C ALA A 22 10.85 -20.45 12.11
N GLY A 23 11.78 -21.32 11.74
CA GLY A 23 12.27 -22.40 12.61
C GLY A 23 12.89 -21.89 13.90
N LEU A 24 13.70 -20.83 13.83
CA LEU A 24 14.24 -20.13 15.00
C LEU A 24 13.14 -19.53 15.88
N GLY A 25 12.10 -18.95 15.28
CA GLY A 25 10.91 -18.47 15.99
C GLY A 25 10.18 -19.60 16.71
N LEU A 26 9.95 -20.74 16.03
CA LEU A 26 9.34 -21.92 16.64
C LEU A 26 10.17 -22.45 17.80
N TRP A 27 11.50 -22.50 17.66
CA TRP A 27 12.40 -22.83 18.76
C TRP A 27 12.29 -21.82 19.91
N GLY A 28 12.21 -20.52 19.63
CA GLY A 28 11.98 -19.49 20.65
C GLY A 28 10.65 -19.69 21.41
N ALA A 29 9.59 -20.12 20.71
CA ALA A 29 8.31 -20.42 21.33
C ALA A 29 8.40 -21.58 22.34
N THR A 30 9.26 -22.58 22.12
CA THR A 30 9.43 -23.68 23.09
C THR A 30 10.06 -23.22 24.40
N GLN A 31 10.91 -22.18 24.36
CA GLN A 31 11.53 -21.61 25.55
C GLN A 31 10.53 -20.80 26.39
N VAL A 32 9.59 -20.12 25.72
CA VAL A 32 8.52 -19.40 26.41
C VAL A 32 7.61 -20.36 27.15
N GLY A 33 7.25 -21.51 26.57
CA GLY A 33 6.35 -22.49 27.18
C GLY A 33 4.90 -22.03 27.29
N MET A 34 3.99 -22.94 27.69
CA MET A 34 2.53 -22.71 27.65
C MET A 34 1.84 -22.83 29.02
N GLN A 35 2.60 -22.77 30.12
CA GLN A 35 2.09 -23.14 31.45
C GLN A 35 1.14 -22.11 32.08
N THR A 36 1.14 -20.87 31.58
CA THR A 36 0.27 -19.80 32.05
C THR A 36 -0.40 -19.12 30.86
N THR A 37 -1.57 -18.51 31.07
CA THR A 37 -2.33 -17.83 30.01
C THR A 37 -1.47 -16.82 29.24
N GLY A 38 -0.69 -15.99 29.94
CA GLY A 38 0.20 -15.02 29.30
C GLY A 38 1.30 -15.67 28.46
N ARG A 39 1.93 -16.73 28.96
CA ARG A 39 2.99 -17.47 28.23
C ARG A 39 2.42 -18.21 27.01
N PHE A 40 1.22 -18.76 27.15
CA PHE A 40 0.46 -19.36 26.06
C PHE A 40 0.26 -18.36 24.92
N TRP A 41 -0.33 -17.20 25.18
CA TRP A 41 -0.56 -16.18 24.15
C TRP A 41 0.74 -15.66 23.55
N LEU A 42 1.78 -15.46 24.36
CA LEU A 42 3.10 -15.08 23.87
C LEU A 42 3.67 -16.14 22.92
N SER A 43 3.58 -17.42 23.28
CA SER A 43 4.02 -18.52 22.43
C SER A 43 3.23 -18.58 21.12
N MET A 44 1.91 -18.35 21.15
CA MET A 44 1.07 -18.35 19.94
C MET A 44 1.40 -17.16 19.04
N LEU A 45 1.72 -16.01 19.62
CA LEU A 45 2.11 -14.82 18.87
C LEU A 45 3.46 -15.03 18.17
N ILE A 46 4.41 -15.71 18.80
CA ILE A 46 5.69 -16.08 18.16
C ILE A 46 5.44 -17.07 17.01
N VAL A 47 4.61 -18.09 17.24
CA VAL A 47 4.30 -19.11 16.23
C VAL A 47 3.54 -18.50 15.04
N ALA A 48 2.60 -17.58 15.29
CA ALA A 48 1.95 -16.80 14.26
C ALA A 48 2.95 -15.91 13.52
N GLY A 49 3.88 -15.28 14.23
CA GLY A 49 5.00 -14.54 13.65
C GLY A 49 5.83 -15.39 12.68
N ALA A 50 6.10 -16.65 13.03
CA ALA A 50 6.81 -17.57 12.15
C ALA A 50 6.05 -17.82 10.83
N GLY A 51 4.73 -18.05 10.89
CA GLY A 51 3.89 -18.19 9.69
C GLY A 51 3.86 -16.91 8.85
N LEU A 52 3.80 -15.75 9.50
CA LEU A 52 3.84 -14.44 8.85
C LEU A 52 5.17 -14.20 8.12
N VAL A 53 6.31 -14.57 8.72
CA VAL A 53 7.64 -14.44 8.10
C VAL A 53 7.72 -15.25 6.80
N ILE A 54 7.18 -16.47 6.78
CA ILE A 54 7.11 -17.30 5.56
C ILE A 54 6.27 -16.62 4.48
N ALA A 55 5.09 -16.10 4.84
CA ALA A 55 4.22 -15.43 3.87
C ALA A 55 4.81 -14.13 3.34
N LEU A 56 5.51 -13.37 4.19
CA LEU A 56 6.22 -12.15 3.79
C LEU A 56 7.41 -12.43 2.87
N ALA A 57 8.07 -13.58 3.01
CA ALA A 57 9.15 -13.98 2.11
C ALA A 57 8.70 -14.08 0.65
N ALA A 58 7.44 -14.46 0.41
CA ALA A 58 6.86 -14.46 -0.93
C ALA A 58 6.70 -13.04 -1.52
N HIS A 59 6.62 -12.01 -0.68
CA HIS A 59 6.41 -10.61 -1.05
C HIS A 59 7.71 -9.80 -1.20
N VAL A 60 8.86 -10.33 -0.79
CA VAL A 60 10.15 -9.66 -0.96
C VAL A 60 10.46 -9.43 -2.45
N GLY A 61 10.03 -10.33 -3.32
CA GLY A 61 10.20 -10.22 -4.77
C GLY A 61 9.23 -9.24 -5.46
N THR A 62 8.17 -8.79 -4.79
CA THR A 62 7.25 -7.74 -5.27
C THR A 62 7.74 -6.35 -4.90
N TRP A 63 8.37 -6.21 -3.74
CA TRP A 63 8.96 -4.94 -3.28
C TRP A 63 10.09 -4.44 -4.20
N THR A 64 10.94 -5.35 -4.71
CA THR A 64 12.02 -5.01 -5.67
C THR A 64 11.52 -4.58 -7.05
N LYS A 65 10.23 -4.78 -7.34
CA LYS A 65 9.57 -4.40 -8.60
C LYS A 65 8.84 -3.05 -8.50
N GLY A 66 8.97 -2.32 -7.39
CA GLY A 66 8.30 -1.04 -7.17
C GLY A 66 6.82 -1.16 -6.77
N LEU A 67 6.34 -2.37 -6.42
CA LEU A 67 5.00 -2.53 -5.88
C LEU A 67 5.00 -2.23 -4.38
N ARG A 68 3.99 -1.49 -3.92
CA ARG A 68 3.76 -1.23 -2.49
C ARG A 68 2.94 -2.37 -1.91
N LEU A 69 3.28 -2.77 -0.68
CA LEU A 69 2.47 -3.68 0.10
C LEU A 69 1.20 -2.96 0.54
N ARG A 70 0.03 -3.43 0.11
CA ARG A 70 -1.26 -2.89 0.53
C ARG A 70 -2.13 -4.03 1.04
N VAL A 71 -2.86 -3.80 2.12
CA VAL A 71 -3.88 -4.75 2.57
C VAL A 71 -5.02 -4.71 1.56
N SER A 72 -5.30 -5.83 0.89
CA SER A 72 -6.50 -5.97 0.07
C SER A 72 -7.69 -6.14 1.00
N PRO A 73 -8.63 -5.19 1.09
CA PRO A 73 -9.74 -5.28 2.03
C PRO A 73 -10.61 -6.52 1.77
N GLY A 74 -10.81 -6.87 0.50
CA GLY A 74 -11.58 -8.06 0.11
C GLY A 74 -10.92 -9.35 0.57
N THR A 75 -9.62 -9.52 0.30
CA THR A 75 -8.88 -10.73 0.71
C THR A 75 -8.78 -10.82 2.24
N PHE A 76 -8.56 -9.69 2.92
CA PHE A 76 -8.53 -9.64 4.38
C PHE A 76 -9.87 -10.05 5.00
N VAL A 77 -10.98 -9.53 4.48
CA VAL A 77 -12.33 -9.85 5.01
C VAL A 77 -12.78 -11.26 4.65
N LEU A 78 -12.52 -11.73 3.43
CA LEU A 78 -13.04 -13.02 2.96
C LEU A 78 -12.14 -14.21 3.31
N ALA A 79 -10.83 -14.00 3.42
CA ALA A 79 -9.88 -15.09 3.72
C ALA A 79 -9.39 -15.03 5.17
N PHE A 80 -8.89 -13.89 5.63
CA PHE A 80 -8.24 -13.82 6.95
C PHE A 80 -9.25 -13.80 8.10
N LEU A 81 -10.29 -12.97 8.01
CA LEU A 81 -11.28 -12.82 9.09
C LEU A 81 -11.96 -14.14 9.49
N PRO A 82 -12.45 -14.98 8.56
CA PRO A 82 -13.03 -16.27 8.92
C PRO A 82 -12.02 -17.20 9.60
N VAL A 83 -10.78 -17.24 9.10
CA VAL A 83 -9.70 -18.05 9.69
C VAL A 83 -9.37 -17.56 11.09
N LEU A 84 -9.29 -16.24 11.30
CA LEU A 84 -9.03 -15.64 12.60
C LEU A 84 -10.16 -15.95 13.59
N VAL A 85 -11.42 -15.84 13.16
CA VAL A 85 -12.58 -16.15 14.02
C VAL A 85 -12.56 -17.62 14.42
N VAL A 86 -12.40 -18.55 13.48
CA VAL A 86 -12.41 -20.00 13.78
C VAL A 86 -11.21 -20.39 14.64
N SER A 87 -10.01 -19.97 14.25
CA SER A 87 -8.78 -20.34 14.98
C SER A 87 -8.71 -19.67 16.34
N GLY A 88 -9.09 -18.38 16.41
CA GLY A 88 -9.17 -17.63 17.67
C GLY A 88 -10.19 -18.22 18.62
N TRP A 89 -11.36 -18.63 18.13
CA TRP A 89 -12.36 -19.35 18.93
C TRP A 89 -11.78 -20.59 19.59
N ILE A 90 -11.10 -21.43 18.81
CA ILE A 90 -10.49 -22.67 19.30
C ILE A 90 -9.40 -22.35 20.33
N LEU A 91 -8.50 -21.41 20.02
CA LEU A 91 -7.40 -21.04 20.92
C LEU A 91 -7.87 -20.45 22.26
N ILE A 92 -8.94 -19.64 22.26
CA ILE A 92 -9.51 -19.09 23.51
C ILE A 92 -10.21 -20.21 24.30
N ALA A 93 -10.86 -21.16 23.62
CA ALA A 93 -11.53 -22.28 24.26
C ALA A 93 -10.56 -23.33 24.86
N THR A 94 -9.29 -23.31 24.48
CA THR A 94 -8.27 -24.27 24.93
C THR A 94 -7.10 -23.63 25.67
N GLN A 95 -7.18 -22.34 25.98
CA GLN A 95 -6.14 -21.64 26.72
C GLN A 95 -5.99 -22.21 28.14
N PRO A 96 -4.77 -22.30 28.68
CA PRO A 96 -4.53 -22.78 30.03
C PRO A 96 -4.93 -21.72 31.07
N GLY A 97 -5.77 -22.14 32.03
CA GLY A 97 -6.24 -21.35 33.17
C GLY A 97 -7.74 -21.09 33.12
N THR A 98 -8.39 -21.12 34.29
CA THR A 98 -9.86 -20.99 34.42
C THR A 98 -10.33 -19.54 34.24
N GLY A 99 -10.38 -19.07 32.99
CA GLY A 99 -10.98 -17.79 32.64
C GLY A 99 -12.49 -17.90 32.44
N TRP A 100 -13.24 -16.82 32.70
CA TRP A 100 -14.68 -16.73 32.40
C TRP A 100 -15.01 -16.97 30.90
N GLU A 101 -14.06 -16.67 30.01
CA GLU A 101 -14.17 -16.85 28.55
C GLU A 101 -14.13 -18.34 28.16
N GLU A 102 -13.26 -19.13 28.78
CA GLU A 102 -13.17 -20.58 28.56
C GLU A 102 -14.51 -21.24 28.87
N GLY A 103 -15.08 -20.98 30.05
CA GLY A 103 -16.36 -21.56 30.47
C GLY A 103 -17.54 -21.21 29.55
N ARG A 104 -17.57 -19.99 28.99
CA ARG A 104 -18.62 -19.57 28.05
C ARG A 104 -18.48 -20.25 26.70
N LEU A 105 -17.27 -20.29 26.14
CA LEU A 105 -17.02 -20.96 24.84
C LEU A 105 -17.22 -22.47 24.94
N HIS A 106 -16.86 -23.07 26.07
CA HIS A 106 -17.07 -24.48 26.36
C HIS A 106 -18.57 -24.81 26.40
N SER A 107 -19.37 -23.99 27.09
CA SER A 107 -20.83 -24.11 27.15
C SER A 107 -21.47 -23.98 25.77
N TRP A 108 -21.03 -23.01 24.96
CA TRP A 108 -21.57 -22.77 23.62
C TRP A 108 -21.17 -23.87 22.62
N SER A 109 -19.92 -24.33 22.68
CA SER A 109 -19.43 -25.42 21.85
C SER A 109 -20.13 -26.74 22.19
N ASN A 110 -20.47 -26.95 23.47
CA ASN A 110 -21.28 -28.07 23.92
C ASN A 110 -22.73 -27.95 23.46
N SER A 111 -23.33 -26.75 23.50
CA SER A 111 -24.70 -26.54 23.01
C SER A 111 -24.85 -26.68 21.50
N ILE A 112 -23.80 -26.37 20.74
CA ILE A 112 -23.72 -26.57 19.29
C ILE A 112 -23.30 -28.02 18.93
N GLY A 113 -22.85 -28.81 19.92
CA GLY A 113 -22.44 -30.21 19.73
C GLY A 113 -21.07 -30.41 19.09
N ILE A 114 -20.27 -29.35 18.92
CA ILE A 114 -18.95 -29.39 18.27
C ILE A 114 -17.80 -29.48 19.26
N PHE A 115 -18.10 -29.63 20.55
CA PHE A 115 -17.10 -29.61 21.61
C PHE A 115 -15.94 -30.61 21.39
N GLY A 116 -16.25 -31.85 21.01
CA GLY A 116 -15.22 -32.86 20.73
C GLY A 116 -14.28 -32.47 19.58
N VAL A 117 -14.80 -31.79 18.56
CA VAL A 117 -14.00 -31.29 17.43
C VAL A 117 -13.09 -30.15 17.87
N VAL A 118 -13.63 -29.17 18.60
CA VAL A 118 -12.86 -28.03 19.13
C VAL A 118 -11.72 -28.51 20.02
N HIS A 119 -11.99 -29.46 20.92
CA HIS A 119 -10.96 -30.00 21.81
C HIS A 119 -9.89 -30.80 21.05
N SER A 120 -10.31 -31.61 20.06
CA SER A 120 -9.38 -32.41 19.24
C SER A 120 -8.47 -31.54 18.37
N ILE A 121 -9.02 -30.48 17.76
CA ILE A 121 -8.25 -29.51 16.97
C ILE A 121 -7.42 -28.62 17.88
N GLY A 122 -7.92 -28.32 19.08
CA GLY A 122 -7.24 -27.56 20.12
C GLY A 122 -5.86 -28.11 20.43
N LEU A 123 -5.66 -29.43 20.43
CA LEU A 123 -4.33 -30.06 20.62
C LEU A 123 -3.24 -29.53 19.66
N TRP A 124 -3.64 -28.96 18.52
CA TRP A 124 -2.78 -28.41 17.49
C TRP A 124 -2.67 -26.87 17.54
N HIS A 125 -2.70 -26.25 18.73
CA HIS A 125 -2.59 -24.80 18.94
C HIS A 125 -1.54 -24.11 18.06
N GLY A 126 -0.34 -24.71 17.98
CA GLY A 126 0.76 -24.15 17.18
C GLY A 126 0.45 -24.10 15.69
N VAL A 127 -0.24 -25.11 15.14
CA VAL A 127 -0.62 -25.13 13.73
C VAL A 127 -1.68 -24.07 13.44
N LEU A 128 -2.65 -23.89 14.35
CA LEU A 128 -3.66 -22.84 14.24
C LEU A 128 -3.01 -21.45 14.24
N ALA A 129 -2.14 -21.19 15.21
CA ALA A 129 -1.42 -19.92 15.31
C ALA A 129 -0.56 -19.65 14.07
N PHE A 130 0.19 -20.66 13.60
CA PHE A 130 1.01 -20.56 12.39
C PHE A 130 0.16 -20.25 11.16
N GLY A 131 -0.96 -20.95 11.00
CA GLY A 131 -1.91 -20.74 9.90
C GLY A 131 -2.52 -19.34 9.89
N VAL A 132 -2.88 -18.80 11.07
CA VAL A 132 -3.37 -17.42 11.22
C VAL A 132 -2.31 -16.42 10.74
N GLY A 133 -1.06 -16.57 11.17
CA GLY A 133 0.03 -15.68 10.73
C GLY A 133 0.31 -15.77 9.23
N LEU A 134 0.27 -16.99 8.68
CA LEU A 134 0.46 -17.22 7.25
C LEU A 134 -0.67 -16.58 6.43
N MET A 135 -1.93 -16.75 6.85
CA MET A 135 -3.08 -16.13 6.17
C MET A 135 -3.09 -14.60 6.29
N LEU A 136 -2.62 -14.06 7.42
CA LEU A 136 -2.40 -12.62 7.55
C LEU A 136 -1.41 -12.12 6.49
N GLY A 137 -0.28 -12.79 6.33
CA GLY A 137 0.72 -12.41 5.33
C GLY A 137 0.24 -12.59 3.89
N LEU A 138 -0.56 -13.61 3.61
CA LEU A 138 -1.17 -13.82 2.28
C LEU A 138 -2.31 -12.85 1.96
N SER A 139 -2.91 -12.20 2.96
CA SER A 139 -3.92 -11.17 2.74
C SER A 139 -3.34 -9.84 2.26
N LEU A 140 -2.01 -9.70 2.32
CA LEU A 140 -1.26 -8.57 1.80
C LEU A 140 -1.12 -8.74 0.30
N ASP A 141 -1.38 -7.66 -0.44
CA ASP A 141 -1.31 -7.65 -1.91
C ASP A 141 -0.25 -6.66 -2.37
N GLY A 142 0.41 -6.99 -3.49
CA GLY A 142 1.37 -6.12 -4.14
C GLY A 142 0.66 -5.28 -5.20
N VAL A 143 0.49 -3.98 -4.95
CA VAL A 143 -0.13 -3.05 -5.92
C VAL A 143 0.96 -2.18 -6.56
N PRO A 144 0.93 -1.94 -7.88
CA PRO A 144 1.84 -1.00 -8.52
C PRO A 144 1.82 0.33 -7.77
N ALA A 145 2.98 0.87 -7.43
CA ALA A 145 3.03 2.26 -6.96
C ALA A 145 2.39 3.13 -8.04
N PRO A 146 1.52 4.11 -7.68
CA PRO A 146 1.08 5.09 -8.66
C PRO A 146 2.32 5.66 -9.34
N GLU A 147 2.38 5.60 -10.66
CA GLU A 147 3.34 6.43 -11.39
C GLU A 147 3.08 7.84 -10.87
N ALA A 148 4.07 8.42 -10.16
CA ALA A 148 4.00 9.83 -9.85
C ALA A 148 3.90 10.49 -11.21
N GLU A 149 2.70 10.95 -11.56
CA GLU A 149 2.45 11.73 -12.75
C GLU A 149 3.53 12.80 -12.74
N ALA A 150 4.53 12.62 -13.61
CA ALA A 150 5.64 13.54 -13.70
C ALA A 150 4.95 14.86 -14.03
N ALA A 151 4.89 15.76 -13.03
CA ALA A 151 4.30 17.07 -13.19
C ALA A 151 4.81 17.60 -14.52
N PRO A 152 3.92 18.01 -15.45
CA PRO A 152 4.31 18.31 -16.82
C PRO A 152 5.54 19.20 -16.71
N ALA A 153 6.64 18.74 -17.30
CA ALA A 153 7.86 19.53 -17.35
C ALA A 153 7.39 20.88 -17.88
N TYR A 154 7.45 21.89 -17.01
CA TYR A 154 7.19 23.27 -17.37
C TYR A 154 7.80 23.46 -18.75
N GLU A 155 6.98 23.87 -19.72
CA GLU A 155 7.47 24.26 -21.03
C GLU A 155 8.65 25.19 -20.78
N ARG A 156 9.85 24.66 -20.97
CA ARG A 156 11.06 25.46 -20.97
C ARG A 156 10.86 26.32 -22.21
N GLY A 157 10.44 27.56 -21.96
CA GLY A 157 10.00 28.50 -22.97
C GLY A 157 10.80 28.35 -24.25
N VAL A 158 10.08 28.05 -25.32
CA VAL A 158 10.55 28.29 -26.68
C VAL A 158 10.99 29.77 -26.69
N PRO A 159 12.25 30.09 -27.01
CA PRO A 159 12.60 31.49 -27.27
C PRO A 159 11.65 31.96 -28.37
N ALA A 160 10.89 33.01 -28.10
CA ALA A 160 10.02 33.63 -29.08
C ALA A 160 10.81 33.79 -30.38
N ALA A 161 10.37 33.09 -31.42
CA ALA A 161 10.90 33.27 -32.75
C ALA A 161 10.68 34.75 -33.11
N ASP A 162 11.79 35.46 -33.30
CA ASP A 162 11.78 36.83 -33.77
C ASP A 162 10.93 36.94 -35.05
N GLU A 163 10.23 38.07 -35.09
CA GLU A 163 9.15 38.45 -35.99
C GLU A 163 9.41 38.18 -37.49
N PRO A 164 8.34 37.94 -38.28
CA PRO A 164 8.45 37.88 -39.73
C PRO A 164 8.85 39.25 -40.29
N VAL A 165 10.08 39.37 -40.81
CA VAL A 165 10.55 40.54 -41.55
C VAL A 165 9.83 40.59 -42.90
N ALA A 166 8.77 41.38 -42.97
CA ALA A 166 8.05 41.64 -44.20
C ALA A 166 8.71 42.76 -45.02
N ALA A 167 8.96 42.43 -46.29
CA ALA A 167 8.96 43.31 -47.45
C ALA A 167 10.10 44.34 -47.61
N GLU A 168 11.15 43.90 -48.31
CA GLU A 168 11.88 44.74 -49.25
C GLU A 168 10.90 45.32 -50.29
N GLY A 169 10.74 46.63 -50.32
CA GLY A 169 9.95 47.30 -51.35
C GLY A 169 9.57 48.74 -51.01
N ARG A 170 10.54 49.67 -51.08
CA ARG A 170 10.39 51.04 -51.63
C ARG A 170 11.62 51.91 -51.32
N TYR A 171 12.63 51.79 -52.16
CA TYR A 171 13.40 52.95 -52.58
C TYR A 171 12.64 53.61 -53.74
N ALA A 172 11.89 54.68 -53.49
CA ALA A 172 11.58 55.77 -54.42
C ALA A 172 10.48 56.68 -53.84
N ALA A 173 10.87 57.77 -53.17
CA ALA A 173 10.26 59.10 -53.28
C ALA A 173 10.81 60.01 -52.19
N ARG A 174 12.02 60.50 -52.45
CA ARG A 174 12.60 61.69 -51.82
C ARG A 174 11.73 62.89 -52.21
N ARG A 175 11.00 63.46 -51.25
CA ARG A 175 10.50 64.85 -51.30
C ARG A 175 10.56 65.45 -49.89
N GLU A 176 11.63 66.19 -49.65
CA GLU A 176 11.76 67.23 -48.62
C GLU A 176 10.78 68.40 -48.88
N PRO A 177 10.63 69.42 -47.99
CA PRO A 177 10.99 69.51 -46.57
C PRO A 177 9.87 70.19 -45.70
N ALA A 178 10.22 70.37 -44.41
CA ALA A 178 9.57 71.08 -43.31
C ALA A 178 8.81 72.38 -43.58
N THR A 179 7.80 72.69 -42.74
CA THR A 179 7.62 73.98 -41.99
C THR A 179 6.47 73.87 -40.94
N PRO A 180 6.31 74.81 -39.98
CA PRO A 180 6.33 74.50 -38.55
C PRO A 180 5.06 74.93 -37.77
N THR A 181 5.11 74.68 -36.46
CA THR A 181 4.23 75.18 -35.39
C THR A 181 3.93 76.67 -35.45
N GLU A 182 2.64 77.02 -35.43
CA GLU A 182 2.00 78.23 -34.85
C GLU A 182 0.49 78.12 -35.18
N GLN A 183 -0.52 78.53 -34.42
CA GLN A 183 -0.70 79.24 -33.17
C GLN A 183 -2.23 79.19 -32.91
N SER A 184 -2.63 79.43 -31.67
CA SER A 184 -3.89 80.06 -31.28
C SER A 184 -5.21 79.27 -31.13
N ALA A 185 -5.77 79.56 -29.96
CA ALA A 185 -7.16 79.81 -29.67
C ALA A 185 -8.04 78.61 -29.32
N GLY A 186 -8.16 78.41 -27.99
CA GLY A 186 -9.40 77.95 -27.43
C GLY A 186 -10.55 78.90 -27.80
N THR A 187 -11.70 78.32 -28.13
CA THR A 187 -13.01 78.93 -27.89
C THR A 187 -13.99 77.80 -27.62
N GLN A 188 -14.26 77.66 -26.33
CA GLN A 188 -15.46 77.18 -25.67
C GLN A 188 -16.75 77.42 -26.49
N THR A 189 -17.65 76.42 -26.54
CA THR A 189 -19.15 76.51 -26.52
C THR A 189 -19.70 75.14 -26.95
N ARG A 190 -20.08 74.25 -26.01
CA ARG A 190 -21.47 74.03 -25.53
C ARG A 190 -22.45 73.87 -26.70
N THR A 191 -23.11 72.72 -26.87
CA THR A 191 -24.55 72.48 -26.59
C THR A 191 -24.81 71.02 -27.03
N ARG A 192 -25.26 70.09 -26.15
CA ARG A 192 -26.67 69.66 -25.96
C ARG A 192 -27.35 69.37 -27.32
N THR A 193 -27.97 68.22 -27.64
CA THR A 193 -28.86 67.29 -26.92
C THR A 193 -29.16 66.11 -27.89
N PRO A 194 -29.53 64.91 -27.41
CA PRO A 194 -29.84 63.75 -28.24
C PRO A 194 -31.32 63.65 -28.66
N SER A 195 -31.58 62.89 -29.73
CA SER A 195 -32.84 62.18 -30.04
C SER A 195 -32.62 61.47 -31.38
N ARG A 196 -33.03 60.24 -31.66
CA ARG A 196 -33.76 59.19 -30.94
C ARG A 196 -33.51 57.90 -31.71
#